data_AF-A0A962BX82-F1
#
_entry.id   AF-A0A962BX82-F1
#
_cell.length_a   1.000
_cell.length_b   1.000
_cell.length_c   1.000
_cell.angle_alpha   90.00
_cell.angle_beta   90.00
_cell.angle_gamma   90.00
#
_symmetry.space_group_name_H-M   'P 1'
#
loop_
_entity.id
_entity.type
_entity.pdbx_description
1 polymer ?
#
loop_
_entity_poly.entity_id
_entity_poly.type
_entity_poly.pdbx_seq_one_letter_code
_entity_poly.pdbx_strand_id
1 'polypeptide(L)'
;MFSLLDHTAVPSSWSAPLAAAVSELSSTLGEVDRAILRPFAAFAARATEQSLVAEGRAQRTRQIRVAAGTHDQHPVAITLIRWRQSEKQFPAISKLLAVLVSAAVGDEGKSPTGRNRIGALASIIRGALNDGDSPLRVLLAGTNSIPDLIRVVDAHLASPDQGLHRTFEGVWKSWLRDTLTRWMLAHPGRLRKAMAPMALVPSLDSPFLPVLSTSGADGDDDHEVENILIEPDESASPLVQFCRAKATTLVRASQIDLYQPPDTLVPEAMLFDLCRAAATSFDQQLPLLGKDAAEEFLAIPFALASALREIDLSDVTWGSADDENGLILAISEPTLHRSLLRPPHAARPPEELSHWLEPSPDRVAWPIPPSLHDRLTKLAGPSGPLRGNPVFPARSTSPVAPYRLTNTIKKLLPAAHFGSAIPRSAVAAHIAQSLGPEVAQVLLADTFSMSA
;
A
#
# COMPACT_ATOMS: atom_id res chain seq x y z
N MET A 1 -20.08 -6.20 -18.43
CA MET A 1 -19.29 -6.11 -17.18
C MET A 1 -19.81 -7.09 -16.12
N PHE A 2 -21.05 -6.95 -15.64
CA PHE A 2 -21.60 -7.81 -14.58
C PHE A 2 -21.76 -9.30 -14.94
N SER A 3 -21.64 -9.67 -16.22
CA SER A 3 -21.55 -11.07 -16.63
C SER A 3 -20.33 -11.80 -16.05
N LEU A 4 -19.31 -11.08 -15.57
CA LEU A 4 -18.16 -11.66 -14.87
C LEU A 4 -18.50 -12.20 -13.47
N LEU A 5 -19.62 -11.79 -12.86
CA LEU A 5 -19.99 -12.24 -11.52
C LEU A 5 -20.44 -13.70 -11.49
N ASP A 6 -21.16 -14.13 -12.53
CA ASP A 6 -21.77 -15.47 -12.59
C ASP A 6 -21.44 -16.22 -13.89
N HIS A 7 -20.60 -15.63 -14.76
CA HIS A 7 -20.30 -16.11 -16.12
C HIS A 7 -21.54 -16.29 -17.01
N THR A 8 -22.63 -15.59 -16.66
CA THR A 8 -23.92 -15.59 -17.35
C THR A 8 -24.36 -14.13 -17.53
N ALA A 9 -25.07 -13.84 -18.63
CA ALA A 9 -25.57 -12.49 -18.87
C ALA A 9 -26.62 -12.13 -17.81
N VAL A 10 -26.40 -11.03 -17.08
CA VAL A 10 -27.38 -10.52 -16.12
C VAL A 10 -28.43 -9.66 -16.83
N PRO A 11 -29.70 -9.65 -16.36
CA PRO A 11 -30.71 -8.74 -16.87
C PRO A 11 -30.25 -7.28 -16.83
N SER A 12 -30.56 -6.52 -17.88
CA SER A 12 -30.18 -5.09 -17.98
C SER A 12 -30.72 -4.25 -16.83
N SER A 13 -31.89 -4.61 -16.30
CA SER A 13 -32.50 -3.97 -15.13
C SER A 13 -31.70 -4.13 -13.83
N TRP A 14 -30.77 -5.08 -13.75
CA TRP A 14 -29.93 -5.31 -12.57
C TRP A 14 -28.63 -4.51 -12.59
N SER A 15 -28.24 -3.97 -13.75
CA SER A 15 -26.94 -3.29 -13.94
C SER A 15 -26.71 -2.14 -12.96
N ALA A 16 -27.62 -1.16 -12.90
CA ALA A 16 -27.47 -0.01 -12.01
C ALA A 16 -27.53 -0.40 -10.50
N PRO A 17 -28.44 -1.30 -10.07
CA PRO A 17 -28.44 -1.77 -8.70
C PRO A 17 -27.18 -2.55 -8.28
N LEU A 18 -26.62 -3.35 -9.19
CA LEU A 18 -25.34 -4.05 -8.98
C LEU A 18 -24.17 -3.08 -8.94
N ALA A 19 -24.13 -2.06 -9.81
CA ALA A 19 -23.08 -1.04 -9.81
C ALA A 19 -23.02 -0.31 -8.46
N ALA A 20 -24.17 0.13 -7.97
CA ALA A 20 -24.24 0.80 -6.69
C ALA A 20 -24.01 -0.16 -5.50
N ALA A 21 -24.40 -1.44 -5.58
CA ALA A 21 -24.03 -2.42 -4.56
C ALA A 21 -22.50 -2.65 -4.50
N VAL A 22 -21.83 -2.71 -5.65
CA VAL A 22 -20.37 -2.87 -5.72
C VAL A 22 -19.65 -1.62 -5.22
N SER A 23 -20.14 -0.43 -5.58
CA SER A 23 -19.61 0.84 -5.09
C SER A 23 -19.74 0.97 -3.57
N GLU A 24 -20.93 0.66 -3.04
CA GLU A 24 -21.20 0.66 -1.60
C GLU A 24 -20.31 -0.36 -0.88
N LEU A 25 -20.21 -1.58 -1.40
CA LEU A 25 -19.34 -2.62 -0.85
C LEU A 25 -17.87 -2.19 -0.83
N SER A 26 -17.38 -1.57 -1.90
CA SER A 26 -16.01 -1.05 -1.99
C SER A 26 -15.73 0.03 -0.93
N SER A 27 -16.71 0.88 -0.64
CA SER A 27 -16.60 1.91 0.40
C SER A 27 -16.49 1.33 1.82
N THR A 28 -17.03 0.12 2.06
CA THR A 28 -16.94 -0.55 3.37
C THR A 28 -15.59 -1.24 3.64
N LEU A 29 -14.73 -1.37 2.63
CA LEU A 29 -13.42 -2.03 2.76
C LEU A 29 -12.32 -1.03 3.12
N GLY A 30 -11.49 -1.40 4.10
CA GLY A 30 -10.26 -0.68 4.41
C GLY A 30 -9.15 -0.90 3.37
N GLU A 31 -8.07 -0.13 3.46
CA GLU A 31 -6.96 -0.19 2.49
C GLU A 31 -6.30 -1.57 2.44
N VAL A 32 -6.13 -2.22 3.60
CA VAL A 32 -5.59 -3.58 3.72
C VAL A 32 -6.43 -4.58 2.93
N ASP A 33 -7.76 -4.51 3.07
CA ASP A 33 -8.68 -5.43 2.40
C ASP A 33 -8.69 -5.20 0.88
N ARG A 34 -8.63 -3.94 0.43
CA ARG A 34 -8.54 -3.59 -1.00
C ARG A 34 -7.22 -4.05 -1.62
N ALA A 35 -6.12 -3.98 -0.87
CA ALA A 35 -4.81 -4.46 -1.31
C ALA A 35 -4.81 -5.99 -1.55
N ILE A 36 -5.50 -6.74 -0.69
CA ILE A 36 -5.64 -8.21 -0.81
C ILE A 36 -6.62 -8.57 -1.94
N LEU A 37 -7.76 -7.88 -2.03
CA LEU A 37 -8.84 -8.18 -2.98
C LEU A 37 -8.68 -7.46 -4.33
N ARG A 38 -7.50 -7.59 -4.96
CA ARG A 38 -7.18 -6.91 -6.23
C ARG A 38 -8.23 -7.13 -7.35
N PRO A 39 -8.70 -8.37 -7.64
CA PRO A 39 -9.71 -8.57 -8.66
C PRO A 39 -11.00 -7.78 -8.38
N PHE A 40 -11.42 -7.73 -7.11
CA PHE A 40 -12.56 -6.92 -6.69
C PHE A 40 -12.30 -5.43 -6.84
N ALA A 41 -11.16 -4.91 -6.38
CA ALA A 41 -10.84 -3.49 -6.46
C ALA A 41 -10.87 -2.97 -7.91
N ALA A 42 -10.26 -3.73 -8.85
CA ALA A 42 -10.29 -3.39 -10.27
C ALA A 42 -11.70 -3.48 -10.88
N PHE A 43 -12.50 -4.46 -10.44
CA PHE A 43 -13.90 -4.59 -10.86
C PHE A 43 -14.77 -3.44 -10.32
N ALA A 44 -14.56 -3.03 -9.07
CA ALA A 44 -15.29 -1.96 -8.42
C ALA A 44 -15.00 -0.58 -9.02
N ALA A 45 -13.76 -0.28 -9.38
CA ALA A 45 -13.40 0.95 -10.09
C ALA A 45 -14.22 1.12 -11.38
N ARG A 46 -14.25 0.08 -12.22
CA ARG A 46 -15.05 0.06 -13.47
C ARG A 46 -16.54 0.17 -13.23
N ALA A 47 -17.04 -0.43 -12.15
CA ALA A 47 -18.46 -0.34 -11.77
C ALA A 47 -18.85 1.06 -11.29
N THR A 48 -17.93 1.77 -10.64
CA THR A 48 -18.14 3.12 -10.13
C THR A 48 -18.20 4.14 -11.27
N GLU A 49 -17.32 4.02 -12.27
CA GLU A 49 -17.38 4.80 -13.51
C GLU A 49 -18.73 4.64 -14.23
N GLN A 50 -19.28 3.42 -14.27
CA GLN A 50 -20.61 3.17 -14.85
C GLN A 50 -21.77 3.69 -13.98
N SER A 51 -21.57 3.79 -12.66
CA SER A 51 -22.58 4.30 -11.73
C SER A 51 -22.73 5.82 -11.82
N LEU A 52 -21.62 6.56 -11.94
CA LEU A 52 -21.62 8.03 -12.08
C LEU A 52 -22.40 8.47 -13.34
N VAL A 53 -22.37 7.68 -14.40
CA VAL A 53 -23.16 7.91 -15.63
C VAL A 53 -24.65 7.57 -15.43
N ALA A 54 -25.00 6.77 -14.42
CA ALA A 54 -26.33 6.23 -14.17
C ALA A 54 -27.05 6.82 -12.93
N GLU A 55 -26.42 7.74 -12.20
CA GLU A 55 -26.87 8.26 -10.90
C GLU A 55 -28.24 8.94 -10.93
N GLY A 56 -28.71 9.42 -12.08
CA GLY A 56 -30.08 9.91 -12.25
C GLY A 56 -31.19 8.84 -12.19
N ARG A 57 -30.87 7.54 -12.26
CA ARG A 57 -31.86 6.44 -12.30
C ARG A 57 -31.86 5.53 -11.06
N ALA A 58 -30.79 5.51 -10.27
CA ALA A 58 -30.57 4.52 -9.20
C ALA A 58 -31.42 4.74 -7.93
N GLN A 59 -31.82 5.99 -7.62
CA GLN A 59 -32.64 6.30 -6.43
C GLN A 59 -34.08 5.75 -6.50
N ARG A 60 -34.59 5.39 -7.69
CA ARG A 60 -35.96 4.88 -7.87
C ARG A 60 -36.10 3.35 -7.77
N THR A 61 -35.00 2.60 -7.71
CA THR A 61 -35.01 1.12 -7.80
C THR A 61 -34.54 0.43 -6.52
N ARG A 62 -35.11 0.79 -5.35
CA ARG A 62 -34.82 0.06 -4.08
C ARG A 62 -35.41 -1.35 -4.03
N GLN A 63 -36.38 -1.69 -4.87
CA GLN A 63 -37.07 -2.99 -4.81
C GLN A 63 -37.01 -3.72 -6.16
N ILE A 64 -35.87 -4.33 -6.48
CA ILE A 64 -35.86 -5.39 -7.50
C ILE A 64 -36.50 -6.63 -6.89
N ARG A 65 -37.61 -7.09 -7.47
CA ARG A 65 -38.17 -8.41 -7.16
C ARG A 65 -37.36 -9.49 -7.88
N VAL A 66 -36.58 -10.25 -7.13
CA VAL A 66 -35.85 -11.42 -7.65
C VAL A 66 -36.82 -12.60 -7.70
N ALA A 67 -36.99 -13.24 -8.86
CA ALA A 67 -37.86 -14.40 -9.00
C ALA A 67 -37.31 -15.63 -8.25
N ALA A 68 -38.18 -16.57 -7.89
CA ALA A 68 -37.76 -17.84 -7.28
C ALA A 68 -36.93 -18.65 -8.29
N GLY A 69 -35.87 -19.33 -7.81
CA GLY A 69 -34.96 -20.14 -8.65
C GLY A 69 -33.85 -19.37 -9.39
N THR A 70 -33.88 -18.04 -9.43
CA THR A 70 -32.84 -17.25 -10.12
C THR A 70 -31.46 -17.32 -9.41
N HIS A 71 -31.45 -17.76 -8.15
CA HIS A 71 -30.27 -17.86 -7.29
C HIS A 71 -29.29 -18.97 -7.67
N ASP A 72 -29.73 -19.95 -8.47
CA ASP A 72 -28.88 -21.02 -9.01
C ASP A 72 -28.16 -20.58 -10.29
N GLN A 73 -28.77 -19.67 -11.06
CA GLN A 73 -28.19 -19.15 -12.31
C GLN A 73 -27.32 -17.91 -12.08
N HIS A 74 -27.62 -17.13 -11.05
CA HIS A 74 -26.91 -15.88 -10.72
C HIS A 74 -26.58 -15.80 -9.21
N PRO A 75 -25.78 -16.75 -8.67
CA PRO A 75 -25.52 -16.83 -7.24
C PRO A 75 -24.90 -15.57 -6.65
N VAL A 76 -23.92 -14.96 -7.31
CA VAL A 76 -23.17 -13.80 -6.82
C VAL A 76 -23.96 -12.51 -7.00
N ALA A 77 -24.54 -12.27 -8.19
CA ALA A 77 -25.32 -11.05 -8.45
C ALA A 77 -26.53 -10.92 -7.50
N ILE A 78 -27.23 -12.02 -7.22
CA ILE A 78 -28.37 -12.00 -6.30
C ILE A 78 -27.92 -11.77 -4.86
N THR A 79 -26.77 -12.31 -4.46
CA THR A 79 -26.23 -12.08 -3.12
C THR A 79 -25.90 -10.61 -2.90
N LEU A 80 -25.31 -9.93 -3.90
CA LEU A 80 -25.05 -8.49 -3.87
C LEU A 80 -26.34 -7.66 -3.77
N ILE A 81 -27.35 -7.97 -4.59
CA ILE A 81 -28.64 -7.26 -4.56
C ILE A 81 -29.30 -7.42 -3.19
N ARG A 82 -29.30 -8.64 -2.63
CA ARG A 82 -29.88 -8.91 -1.30
C ARG A 82 -29.13 -8.22 -0.18
N TRP A 83 -27.79 -8.23 -0.22
CA TRP A 83 -26.97 -7.52 0.77
C TRP A 83 -27.32 -6.04 0.82
N ARG A 84 -27.45 -5.40 -0.35
CA ARG A 84 -27.84 -3.98 -0.43
C ARG A 84 -29.27 -3.70 0.04
N GLN A 85 -30.17 -4.66 -0.14
CA GLN A 85 -31.56 -4.57 0.34
C GLN A 85 -31.69 -4.84 1.85
N SER A 86 -30.66 -5.38 2.50
CA SER A 86 -30.67 -5.63 3.94
C SER A 86 -30.62 -4.32 4.72
N GLU A 87 -31.58 -4.11 5.63
CA GLU A 87 -31.61 -2.93 6.51
C GLU A 87 -30.45 -2.90 7.51
N LYS A 88 -29.88 -4.08 7.83
CA LYS A 88 -28.72 -4.22 8.72
C LYS A 88 -27.51 -4.68 7.91
N GLN A 89 -26.51 -3.81 7.80
CA GLN A 89 -25.22 -4.14 7.22
C GLN A 89 -24.29 -4.65 8.31
N PHE A 90 -23.72 -5.84 8.09
CA PHE A 90 -22.73 -6.44 8.98
C PHE A 90 -21.34 -6.31 8.34
N PRO A 91 -20.38 -5.59 8.94
CA PRO A 91 -19.07 -5.36 8.34
C PRO A 91 -18.35 -6.65 7.94
N ALA A 92 -18.43 -7.68 8.78
CA ALA A 92 -17.83 -8.99 8.53
C ALA A 92 -18.41 -9.72 7.30
N ILE A 93 -19.74 -9.69 7.15
CA ILE A 93 -20.43 -10.30 6.00
C ILE A 93 -20.10 -9.51 4.72
N SER A 94 -19.92 -8.20 4.83
CA SER A 94 -19.49 -7.36 3.71
C SER A 94 -18.08 -7.76 3.24
N LYS A 95 -17.15 -8.08 4.16
CA LYS A 95 -15.83 -8.62 3.79
C LYS A 95 -15.92 -9.97 3.08
N LEU A 96 -16.72 -10.91 3.61
CA LEU A 96 -16.96 -12.20 2.94
C LEU A 96 -17.60 -12.04 1.57
N LEU A 97 -18.50 -11.07 1.41
CA LEU A 97 -19.10 -10.73 0.13
C LEU A 97 -18.09 -10.16 -0.85
N ALA A 98 -17.17 -9.30 -0.39
CA ALA A 98 -16.08 -8.80 -1.23
C ALA A 98 -15.12 -9.93 -1.65
N VAL A 99 -14.82 -10.88 -0.75
CA VAL A 99 -14.06 -12.10 -1.06
C VAL A 99 -14.79 -12.94 -2.12
N LEU A 100 -16.11 -13.14 -1.98
CA LEU A 100 -16.93 -13.85 -2.95
C LEU A 100 -16.84 -13.21 -4.33
N VAL A 101 -17.02 -11.89 -4.42
CA VAL A 101 -16.93 -11.16 -5.70
C VAL A 101 -15.52 -11.24 -6.28
N SER A 102 -14.48 -11.07 -5.46
CA SER A 102 -13.08 -11.20 -5.89
C SER A 102 -12.78 -12.58 -6.48
N ALA A 103 -13.29 -13.65 -5.85
CA ALA A 103 -13.14 -15.02 -6.35
C ALA A 103 -13.89 -15.22 -7.68
N ALA A 104 -15.09 -14.67 -7.79
CA ALA A 104 -15.93 -14.77 -8.97
C ALA A 104 -15.34 -14.07 -10.19
N VAL A 105 -14.81 -12.86 -10.03
CA VAL A 105 -14.19 -12.11 -11.14
C VAL A 105 -12.74 -12.51 -11.40
N GLY A 106 -12.13 -13.25 -10.47
CA GLY A 106 -10.76 -13.75 -10.55
C GLY A 106 -10.62 -15.10 -11.27
N ASP A 107 -9.52 -15.79 -11.00
CA ASP A 107 -9.22 -17.07 -11.66
C ASP A 107 -10.12 -18.23 -11.21
N GLU A 108 -10.59 -18.19 -9.95
CA GLU A 108 -11.49 -19.22 -9.42
C GLU A 108 -12.81 -19.29 -10.21
N GLY A 109 -13.40 -18.14 -10.58
CA GLY A 109 -14.63 -18.08 -11.38
C GLY A 109 -14.52 -18.68 -12.79
N LYS A 110 -13.31 -18.70 -13.37
CA LYS A 110 -13.10 -19.23 -14.73
C LYS A 110 -13.35 -20.74 -14.80
N SER A 111 -13.04 -21.48 -13.73
CA SER A 111 -13.14 -22.94 -13.67
C SER A 111 -14.52 -23.44 -13.23
N PRO A 112 -15.05 -24.56 -13.78
CA PRO A 112 -16.34 -25.12 -13.34
C PRO A 112 -16.36 -25.51 -11.86
N THR A 113 -15.26 -26.08 -11.36
CA THR A 113 -15.10 -26.45 -9.94
C THR A 113 -15.07 -25.23 -9.03
N GLY A 114 -14.40 -24.15 -9.44
CA GLY A 114 -14.40 -22.87 -8.73
C GLY A 114 -15.77 -22.21 -8.71
N ARG A 115 -16.55 -22.27 -9.81
CA ARG A 115 -17.93 -21.76 -9.82
C ARG A 115 -18.84 -22.47 -8.81
N ASN A 116 -18.72 -23.78 -8.66
CA ASN A 116 -19.48 -24.52 -7.63
C ASN A 116 -19.09 -24.10 -6.21
N ARG A 117 -17.79 -23.89 -5.96
CA ARG A 117 -17.25 -23.37 -4.68
C ARG A 117 -17.77 -21.97 -4.37
N ILE A 118 -17.79 -21.09 -5.37
CA ILE A 118 -18.35 -19.73 -5.29
C ILE A 118 -19.85 -19.79 -5.00
N GLY A 119 -20.60 -20.65 -5.69
CA GLY A 119 -22.03 -20.85 -5.44
C GLY A 119 -22.33 -21.32 -4.01
N ALA A 120 -21.52 -22.23 -3.46
CA ALA A 120 -21.64 -22.67 -2.08
C ALA A 120 -21.40 -21.53 -1.08
N LEU A 121 -20.35 -20.72 -1.29
CA LEU A 121 -20.06 -19.55 -0.45
C LEU A 121 -21.18 -18.49 -0.56
N ALA A 122 -21.68 -18.22 -1.76
CA ALA A 122 -22.82 -17.32 -1.98
C ALA A 122 -24.07 -17.79 -1.22
N SER A 123 -24.34 -19.11 -1.22
CA SER A 123 -25.46 -19.69 -0.47
C SER A 123 -25.32 -19.46 1.03
N ILE A 124 -24.13 -19.70 1.60
CA ILE A 124 -23.83 -19.47 3.02
C ILE A 124 -24.03 -18.00 3.39
N ILE A 125 -23.48 -17.07 2.59
CA ILE A 125 -23.62 -15.63 2.81
C ILE A 125 -25.10 -15.22 2.76
N ARG A 126 -25.87 -15.70 1.78
CA ARG A 126 -27.32 -15.43 1.71
C ARG A 126 -28.08 -15.95 2.91
N GLY A 127 -27.75 -17.15 3.42
CA GLY A 127 -28.31 -17.70 4.64
C GLY A 127 -28.04 -16.77 5.83
N ALA A 128 -26.79 -16.34 5.98
CA ALA A 128 -26.39 -15.40 7.01
C ALA A 128 -26.97 -13.98 6.80
N LEU A 129 -27.44 -13.59 5.62
CA LEU A 129 -28.14 -12.31 5.42
C LEU A 129 -29.60 -12.37 5.86
N ASN A 130 -30.27 -13.51 5.68
CA ASN A 130 -31.68 -13.67 6.03
C ASN A 130 -31.88 -13.96 7.53
N ASP A 131 -30.91 -14.58 8.19
CA ASP A 131 -31.01 -14.99 9.60
C ASP A 131 -30.34 -13.97 10.54
N GLY A 132 -31.16 -13.34 11.38
CA GLY A 132 -30.77 -12.39 12.42
C GLY A 132 -29.68 -12.92 13.35
N ASP A 133 -29.86 -14.17 13.78
CA ASP A 133 -29.10 -14.85 14.83
C ASP A 133 -28.10 -15.86 14.25
N SER A 134 -27.73 -15.69 12.97
CA SER A 134 -26.84 -16.60 12.28
C SER A 134 -25.53 -16.79 13.08
N PRO A 135 -25.11 -18.04 13.40
CA PRO A 135 -23.87 -18.31 14.09
C PRO A 135 -22.63 -17.73 13.38
N LEU A 136 -22.71 -17.59 12.05
CA LEU A 136 -21.66 -16.98 11.25
C LEU A 136 -21.49 -15.48 11.55
N ARG A 137 -22.58 -14.77 11.87
CA ARG A 137 -22.50 -13.35 12.28
C ARG A 137 -21.82 -13.21 13.64
N VAL A 138 -22.17 -14.08 14.58
CA VAL A 138 -21.59 -14.08 15.93
C VAL A 138 -20.10 -14.42 15.86
N LEU A 139 -19.72 -15.45 15.11
CA LEU A 139 -18.33 -15.85 14.88
C LEU A 139 -17.48 -14.69 14.37
N LEU A 140 -18.00 -13.94 13.41
CA LEU A 140 -17.25 -12.90 12.72
C LEU A 140 -17.43 -11.51 13.35
N ALA A 141 -18.19 -11.41 14.44
CA ALA A 141 -18.38 -10.17 15.20
C ALA A 141 -17.05 -9.76 15.83
N GLY A 142 -16.36 -8.81 15.19
CA GLY A 142 -15.01 -8.37 15.59
C GLY A 142 -13.96 -8.48 14.47
N THR A 143 -14.32 -8.98 13.29
CA THR A 143 -13.41 -9.02 12.14
C THR A 143 -13.32 -7.65 11.45
N ASN A 144 -12.23 -6.94 11.72
CA ASN A 144 -11.98 -5.61 11.17
C ASN A 144 -11.27 -5.64 9.82
N SER A 145 -10.62 -6.75 9.48
CA SER A 145 -9.87 -6.95 8.23
C SER A 145 -9.95 -8.42 7.75
N ILE A 146 -9.53 -8.71 6.52
CA ILE A 146 -9.38 -10.08 6.00
C ILE A 146 -8.34 -10.89 6.79
N PRO A 147 -7.16 -10.34 7.16
CA PRO A 147 -6.25 -11.03 8.07
C PRO A 147 -6.90 -11.40 9.41
N ASP A 148 -7.71 -10.50 10.00
CA ASP A 148 -8.46 -10.81 11.23
C ASP A 148 -9.48 -11.93 11.00
N LEU A 149 -10.14 -11.93 9.85
CA LEU A 149 -11.08 -12.98 9.46
C LEU A 149 -10.39 -14.35 9.45
N ILE A 150 -9.19 -14.46 8.87
CA ILE A 150 -8.42 -15.70 8.89
C ILE A 150 -8.07 -16.10 10.32
N ARG A 151 -7.54 -15.16 11.11
CA ARG A 151 -7.13 -15.40 12.49
C ARG A 151 -8.29 -15.89 13.37
N VAL A 152 -9.45 -15.23 13.29
CA VAL A 152 -10.63 -15.53 14.12
C VAL A 152 -11.21 -16.90 13.75
N VAL A 153 -11.34 -17.20 12.46
CA VAL A 153 -11.88 -18.49 12.00
C VAL A 153 -10.93 -19.64 12.33
N ASP A 154 -9.62 -19.47 12.12
CA ASP A 154 -8.62 -20.49 12.45
C ASP A 154 -8.55 -20.74 13.97
N ALA A 155 -8.64 -19.70 14.81
CA ALA A 155 -8.68 -19.83 16.26
C ALA A 155 -9.93 -20.59 16.76
N HIS A 156 -11.09 -20.35 16.14
CA HIS A 156 -12.31 -21.10 16.44
C HIS A 156 -12.19 -22.57 16.01
N LEU A 157 -11.63 -22.85 14.84
CA LEU A 157 -11.43 -24.21 14.36
C LEU A 157 -10.42 -25.03 15.19
N ALA A 158 -9.49 -24.35 15.87
CA ALA A 158 -8.56 -24.97 16.80
C ALA A 158 -9.18 -25.28 18.17
N SER A 159 -10.32 -24.66 18.50
CA SER A 159 -11.00 -24.82 19.80
C SER A 159 -12.03 -25.96 19.74
N PRO A 160 -11.86 -27.05 20.52
CA PRO A 160 -12.68 -28.24 20.38
C PRO A 160 -14.16 -28.07 20.79
N ASP A 161 -14.48 -27.04 21.59
CA ASP A 161 -15.80 -26.87 22.22
C ASP A 161 -16.73 -25.89 21.49
N GLN A 162 -16.24 -25.18 20.46
CA GLN A 162 -17.02 -24.19 19.71
C GLN A 162 -17.10 -24.59 18.24
N GLY A 163 -17.95 -25.56 17.94
CA GLY A 163 -18.18 -26.02 16.58
C GLY A 163 -18.62 -24.88 15.65
N LEU A 164 -17.91 -24.71 14.54
CA LEU A 164 -18.28 -23.80 13.46
C LEU A 164 -19.56 -24.30 12.75
N HIS A 165 -20.20 -23.44 11.95
CA HIS A 165 -21.21 -23.91 10.99
C HIS A 165 -20.58 -24.91 10.01
N ARG A 166 -20.93 -26.21 10.10
CA ARG A 166 -20.28 -27.32 9.37
C ARG A 166 -20.07 -27.05 7.88
N THR A 167 -21.04 -26.41 7.22
CA THR A 167 -20.94 -26.07 5.79
C THR A 167 -19.91 -24.98 5.51
N PHE A 168 -19.78 -23.98 6.40
CA PHE A 168 -18.79 -22.93 6.27
C PHE A 168 -17.39 -23.45 6.60
N GLU A 169 -17.27 -24.32 7.61
CA GLU A 169 -16.01 -25.02 7.91
C GLU A 169 -15.50 -25.84 6.73
N GLY A 170 -16.39 -26.58 6.07
CA GLY A 170 -16.05 -27.33 4.85
C GLY A 170 -15.54 -26.42 3.73
N VAL A 171 -16.20 -25.28 3.50
CA VAL A 171 -15.76 -24.27 2.52
C VAL A 171 -14.42 -23.64 2.92
N TRP A 172 -14.24 -23.34 4.21
CA TRP A 172 -13.04 -22.76 4.78
C TRP A 172 -11.82 -23.65 4.56
N LYS A 173 -11.91 -24.91 5.01
CA LYS A 173 -10.82 -25.90 4.94
C LYS A 173 -10.52 -26.38 3.52
N SER A 174 -11.51 -26.36 2.61
CA SER A 174 -11.33 -26.93 1.27
C SER A 174 -10.67 -26.00 0.27
N TRP A 175 -10.90 -24.68 0.34
CA TRP A 175 -10.31 -23.76 -0.63
C TRP A 175 -10.19 -22.31 -0.16
N LEU A 176 -11.10 -21.84 0.69
CA LEU A 176 -11.22 -20.41 0.99
C LEU A 176 -10.00 -19.90 1.79
N ARG A 177 -9.57 -20.64 2.81
CA ARG A 177 -8.38 -20.31 3.61
C ARG A 177 -7.11 -20.21 2.76
N ASP A 178 -6.87 -21.21 1.93
CA ASP A 178 -5.67 -21.26 1.06
C ASP A 178 -5.71 -20.16 0.00
N THR A 179 -6.90 -19.82 -0.51
CA THR A 179 -7.05 -18.75 -1.50
C THR A 179 -6.78 -17.38 -0.89
N LEU A 180 -7.31 -17.10 0.30
CA LEU A 180 -7.02 -15.85 1.01
C LEU A 180 -5.54 -15.74 1.37
N THR A 181 -4.94 -16.82 1.86
CA THR A 181 -3.49 -16.88 2.14
C THR A 181 -2.67 -16.61 0.88
N ARG A 182 -3.00 -17.24 -0.26
CA ARG A 182 -2.35 -16.97 -1.54
C ARG A 182 -2.47 -15.51 -1.97
N TRP A 183 -3.64 -14.89 -1.83
CA TRP A 183 -3.84 -13.48 -2.19
C TRP A 183 -3.04 -12.54 -1.29
N MET A 184 -2.97 -12.81 0.02
CA MET A 184 -2.12 -12.05 0.95
C MET A 184 -0.65 -12.14 0.59
N LEU A 185 -0.19 -13.31 0.15
CA LEU A 185 1.22 -13.56 -0.19
C LEU A 185 1.59 -13.15 -1.62
N ALA A 186 0.61 -12.88 -2.50
CA ALA A 186 0.88 -12.55 -3.90
C ALA A 186 1.63 -11.23 -4.09
N HIS A 187 1.41 -10.24 -3.20
CA HIS A 187 2.01 -8.91 -3.27
C HIS A 187 2.36 -8.36 -1.87
N PRO A 188 3.40 -8.89 -1.21
CA PRO A 188 3.72 -8.56 0.17
C PRO A 188 4.05 -7.06 0.38
N GLY A 189 4.66 -6.39 -0.60
CA GLY A 189 4.94 -4.94 -0.52
C GLY A 189 3.68 -4.07 -0.45
N ARG A 190 2.61 -4.45 -1.18
CA ARG A 190 1.32 -3.73 -1.14
C ARG A 190 0.60 -3.90 0.18
N LEU A 191 0.58 -5.13 0.70
CA LEU A 191 0.00 -5.40 2.01
C LEU A 191 0.76 -4.63 3.09
N ARG A 192 2.09 -4.59 3.00
CA ARG A 192 2.94 -3.80 3.90
C ARG A 192 2.61 -2.31 3.83
N LYS A 193 2.44 -1.73 2.64
CA LYS A 193 2.01 -0.32 2.47
C LYS A 193 0.63 -0.05 3.04
N ALA A 194 -0.34 -0.93 2.79
CA ALA A 194 -1.68 -0.77 3.31
C ALA A 194 -1.78 -0.96 4.84
N MET A 195 -0.86 -1.73 5.41
CA MET A 195 -0.70 -1.89 6.86
C MET A 195 0.22 -0.83 7.47
N ALA A 196 0.95 -0.07 6.65
CA ALA A 196 1.73 1.06 7.13
C ALA A 196 0.72 2.05 7.73
N PRO A 197 0.91 2.46 8.99
CA PRO A 197 0.01 3.44 9.58
C PRO A 197 -0.13 4.66 8.68
N MET A 198 -1.36 5.14 8.49
CA MET A 198 -1.63 6.39 7.77
C MET A 198 -1.05 7.61 8.48
N ALA A 199 -0.68 7.45 9.75
CA ALA A 199 0.23 8.34 10.43
C ALA A 199 1.66 7.96 10.05
N LEU A 200 2.45 8.93 9.57
CA LEU A 200 3.85 8.70 9.28
C LEU A 200 4.53 8.16 10.55
N VAL A 201 4.93 6.89 10.53
CA VAL A 201 5.50 6.21 11.70
C VAL A 201 6.97 6.58 11.83
N PRO A 202 7.48 6.75 13.07
CA PRO A 202 8.91 6.73 13.33
C PRO A 202 9.57 5.52 12.63
N SER A 203 10.71 5.78 11.97
CA SER A 203 11.36 4.86 11.03
C SER A 203 11.49 3.44 11.56
N LEU A 204 11.08 2.45 10.76
CA LEU A 204 11.32 1.01 11.02
C LEU A 204 12.80 0.62 10.91
N ASP A 205 13.63 1.47 10.30
CA ASP A 205 15.08 1.25 10.14
C ASP A 205 15.90 1.88 11.27
N SER A 206 15.24 2.50 12.27
CA SER A 206 15.91 2.95 13.49
C SER A 206 16.52 1.75 14.22
N PRO A 207 17.75 1.84 14.77
CA PRO A 207 18.28 0.81 15.66
C PRO A 207 17.41 0.60 16.91
N PHE A 208 16.53 1.56 17.20
CA PHE A 208 15.53 1.49 18.26
C PHE A 208 14.13 1.40 17.64
N LEU A 209 13.57 0.19 17.65
CA LEU A 209 12.13 0.02 17.50
C LEU A 209 11.50 0.46 18.82
N PRO A 210 10.67 1.52 18.87
CA PRO A 210 9.91 1.82 20.07
C PRO A 210 8.96 0.64 20.30
N VAL A 211 9.33 -0.22 21.24
CA VAL A 211 8.38 -1.17 21.80
C VAL A 211 7.29 -0.32 22.43
N LEU A 212 6.05 -0.48 21.95
CA LEU A 212 4.84 0.09 22.53
C LEU A 212 4.70 -0.41 23.97
N SER A 213 5.51 0.17 24.84
CA SER A 213 5.45 0.06 26.27
C SER A 213 4.29 0.95 26.65
N THR A 214 3.28 0.38 27.31
CA THR A 214 2.13 1.11 27.86
C THR A 214 2.51 2.06 29.01
N SER A 215 3.80 2.17 29.32
CA SER A 215 4.40 3.23 30.11
C SER A 215 4.87 4.33 29.16
N GLY A 216 4.31 5.53 29.28
CA GLY A 216 4.67 6.70 28.48
C GLY A 216 6.19 6.82 28.33
N ALA A 217 6.68 6.44 27.15
CA ALA A 217 8.02 6.77 26.74
C ALA A 217 8.03 8.29 26.64
N ASP A 218 8.83 8.93 27.50
CA ASP A 218 9.10 10.35 27.44
C ASP A 218 9.42 10.72 25.99
N GLY A 219 8.68 11.69 25.45
CA GLY A 219 8.95 12.26 24.13
C GLY A 219 10.23 13.09 24.07
N ASP A 220 11.07 13.04 25.11
CA ASP A 220 12.26 13.87 25.31
C ASP A 220 13.47 13.41 24.48
N ASP A 221 13.42 12.24 23.83
CA ASP A 221 14.50 11.73 22.97
C ASP A 221 14.29 12.05 21.46
N ASP A 222 13.17 12.66 21.08
CA ASP A 222 12.97 13.16 19.71
C ASP A 222 13.62 14.55 19.58
N HIS A 223 14.45 14.75 18.56
CA HIS A 223 15.05 16.06 18.31
C HIS A 223 13.99 17.03 17.78
N GLU A 224 13.47 17.85 18.68
CA GLU A 224 12.62 18.98 18.36
C GLU A 224 13.42 20.02 17.55
N VAL A 225 13.03 20.19 16.29
CA VAL A 225 13.60 21.20 15.42
C VAL A 225 12.54 22.26 15.14
N GLU A 226 12.87 23.52 15.43
CA GLU A 226 12.05 24.67 15.09
C GLU A 226 11.86 24.78 13.58
N ASN A 227 10.63 25.13 13.18
CA ASN A 227 10.25 25.34 11.78
C ASN A 227 10.79 26.70 11.33
N ILE A 228 11.73 26.75 10.37
CA ILE A 228 12.48 27.98 10.04
C ILE A 228 11.73 28.83 9.00
N LEU A 229 10.73 28.27 8.30
CA LEU A 229 10.08 28.91 7.15
C LEU A 229 8.71 29.55 7.45
N ILE A 230 8.63 30.56 8.33
CA ILE A 230 7.47 31.48 8.35
C ILE A 230 7.93 32.91 8.61
N GLU A 231 8.33 33.64 7.56
CA GLU A 231 8.40 35.10 7.66
C GLU A 231 6.97 35.68 7.76
N PRO A 232 6.71 36.61 8.70
CA PRO A 232 5.41 37.24 8.84
C PRO A 232 5.15 38.18 7.66
N ASP A 233 4.22 37.79 6.79
CA ASP A 233 3.58 38.69 5.84
C ASP A 233 2.35 39.32 6.49
N GLU A 234 2.46 40.59 6.87
CA GLU A 234 1.39 41.35 7.53
C GLU A 234 0.15 41.57 6.64
N SER A 235 0.26 41.29 5.33
CA SER A 235 -0.85 41.44 4.38
C SER A 235 -1.80 40.23 4.31
N ALA A 236 -1.49 39.13 5.01
CA ALA A 236 -2.27 37.90 4.96
C ALA A 236 -3.59 37.97 5.76
N SER A 237 -4.63 37.27 5.30
CA SER A 237 -5.93 37.21 6.00
C SER A 237 -5.84 36.58 7.40
N PRO A 238 -6.76 36.88 8.34
CA PRO A 238 -6.74 36.34 9.71
C PRO A 238 -6.73 34.81 9.78
N LEU A 239 -7.38 34.13 8.83
CA LEU A 239 -7.36 32.65 8.75
C LEU A 239 -5.98 32.13 8.34
N VAL A 240 -5.31 32.81 7.41
CA VAL A 240 -3.94 32.48 6.99
C VAL A 240 -2.97 32.76 8.13
N GLN A 241 -3.15 33.86 8.86
CA GLN A 241 -2.37 34.16 10.06
C GLN A 241 -2.58 33.11 11.17
N PHE A 242 -3.82 32.66 11.40
CA PHE A 242 -4.12 31.57 12.35
C PHE A 242 -3.51 30.23 11.92
N CYS A 243 -3.63 29.85 10.65
CA CYS A 243 -3.01 28.63 10.13
C CYS A 243 -1.48 28.70 10.19
N ARG A 244 -0.87 29.88 9.93
CA ARG A 244 0.56 30.11 10.11
C ARG A 244 0.98 30.05 11.58
N ALA A 245 0.24 30.66 12.49
CA ALA A 245 0.47 30.57 13.93
C ALA A 245 0.34 29.12 14.44
N LYS A 246 -0.54 28.32 13.84
CA LYS A 246 -0.62 26.88 14.11
C LYS A 246 0.53 26.09 13.47
N ALA A 247 1.02 26.52 12.32
CA ALA A 247 2.18 25.93 11.66
C ALA A 247 3.50 26.26 12.39
N THR A 248 3.62 27.42 13.03
CA THR A 248 4.76 27.76 13.91
C THR A 248 4.78 26.91 15.18
N THR A 249 3.63 26.38 15.63
CA THR A 249 3.55 25.42 16.75
C THR A 249 3.77 23.97 16.31
N LEU A 250 4.01 23.72 15.02
CA LEU A 250 4.42 22.39 14.57
C LEU A 250 5.90 22.23 14.87
N VAL A 251 6.21 21.23 15.68
CA VAL A 251 7.58 20.85 15.97
C VAL A 251 7.91 19.61 15.18
N ARG A 252 9.16 19.53 14.72
CA ARG A 252 9.59 18.40 13.93
C ARG A 252 9.78 17.17 14.84
N ALA A 253 9.20 16.03 14.44
CA ALA A 253 9.56 14.73 14.99
C ALA A 253 10.59 14.10 14.05
N SER A 254 11.88 14.44 14.25
CA SER A 254 12.96 13.83 13.50
C SER A 254 13.86 13.01 14.40
N GLN A 255 14.07 11.76 14.02
CA GLN A 255 15.02 10.87 14.68
C GLN A 255 16.48 11.22 14.39
N ILE A 256 16.73 12.07 13.38
CA ILE A 256 18.07 12.47 12.98
C ILE A 256 18.18 13.98 13.21
N ASP A 257 19.20 14.37 13.95
CA ASP A 257 19.63 15.76 14.00
C ASP A 257 20.08 16.17 12.57
N LEU A 258 19.23 16.90 11.85
CA LEU A 258 19.59 17.42 10.52
C LEU A 258 20.53 18.62 10.59
N TYR A 259 20.71 19.20 11.78
CA TYR A 259 21.70 20.24 12.00
C TYR A 259 23.09 19.65 12.19
N GLN A 260 23.18 18.36 12.52
CA GLN A 260 24.44 17.65 12.58
C GLN A 260 25.12 17.64 11.20
N PRO A 261 26.40 18.05 11.09
CA PRO A 261 27.11 18.02 9.82
C PRO A 261 27.20 16.60 9.24
N PRO A 262 26.93 16.39 7.93
CA PRO A 262 26.93 15.07 7.30
C PRO A 262 28.21 14.27 7.57
N ASP A 263 29.37 14.93 7.57
CA ASP A 263 30.68 14.29 7.80
C ASP A 263 30.84 13.70 9.20
N THR A 264 30.06 14.17 10.17
CA THR A 264 30.07 13.61 11.53
C THR A 264 29.21 12.35 11.64
N LEU A 265 28.28 12.13 10.70
CA LEU A 265 27.50 10.89 10.60
C LEU A 265 28.32 9.81 9.89
N VAL A 266 28.85 10.14 8.70
CA VAL A 266 29.74 9.28 7.94
C VAL A 266 30.59 10.14 7.01
N PRO A 267 31.93 9.95 6.99
CA PRO A 267 32.79 10.70 6.08
C PRO A 267 32.42 10.45 4.62
N GLU A 268 32.35 11.52 3.82
CA GLU A 268 31.98 11.43 2.40
C GLU A 268 32.86 10.45 1.61
N ALA A 269 34.18 10.45 1.90
CA ALA A 269 35.13 9.52 1.29
C ALA A 269 34.74 8.04 1.50
N MET A 270 34.16 7.72 2.67
CA MET A 270 33.70 6.37 2.98
C MET A 270 32.47 5.97 2.17
N LEU A 271 31.56 6.92 1.91
CA LEU A 271 30.40 6.71 1.03
C LEU A 271 30.82 6.53 -0.44
N PHE A 272 31.81 7.29 -0.91
CA PHE A 272 32.39 7.11 -2.23
C PHE A 272 33.06 5.74 -2.39
N ASP A 273 33.86 5.33 -1.40
CA ASP A 273 34.51 4.02 -1.39
C ASP A 273 33.50 2.88 -1.42
N LEU A 274 32.43 3.01 -0.61
CA LEU A 274 31.33 2.05 -0.59
C LEU A 274 30.62 1.96 -1.95
N CYS A 275 30.28 3.08 -2.58
CA CYS A 275 29.63 3.09 -3.90
C CYS A 275 30.52 2.52 -5.00
N ARG A 276 31.82 2.83 -4.95
CA ARG A 276 32.81 2.31 -5.89
C ARG A 276 33.02 0.81 -5.74
N ALA A 277 33.15 0.33 -4.50
CA ALA A 277 33.26 -1.10 -4.21
C ALA A 277 32.00 -1.84 -4.67
N ALA A 278 30.82 -1.30 -4.35
CA ALA A 278 29.53 -1.84 -4.77
C ALA A 278 29.40 -1.96 -6.30
N ALA A 279 29.69 -0.88 -7.03
CA ALA A 279 29.65 -0.89 -8.49
C ALA A 279 30.64 -1.89 -9.10
N THR A 280 31.86 -1.97 -8.54
CA THR A 280 32.89 -2.91 -8.98
C THR A 280 32.46 -4.36 -8.73
N SER A 281 31.93 -4.66 -7.55
CA SER A 281 31.42 -6.00 -7.22
C SER A 281 30.24 -6.39 -8.09
N PHE A 282 29.32 -5.46 -8.41
CA PHE A 282 28.25 -5.73 -9.36
C PHE A 282 28.79 -6.13 -10.74
N ASP A 283 29.70 -5.31 -11.31
CA ASP A 283 30.25 -5.53 -12.64
C ASP A 283 31.03 -6.87 -12.72
N GLN A 284 31.65 -7.32 -11.61
CA GLN A 284 32.34 -8.61 -11.50
C GLN A 284 31.39 -9.79 -11.31
N GLN A 285 30.35 -9.65 -10.49
CA GLN A 285 29.48 -10.77 -10.09
C GLN A 285 28.35 -11.05 -11.08
N LEU A 286 27.86 -10.03 -11.79
CA LEU A 286 26.80 -10.18 -12.79
C LEU A 286 27.08 -11.28 -13.83
N PRO A 287 28.28 -11.35 -14.47
CA PRO A 287 28.58 -12.41 -15.44
C PRO A 287 28.82 -13.79 -14.80
N LEU A 288 29.18 -13.85 -13.51
CA LEU A 288 29.57 -15.09 -12.83
C LEU A 288 28.39 -15.80 -12.16
N LEU A 289 27.58 -15.04 -11.43
CA LEU A 289 26.51 -15.57 -10.56
C LEU A 289 25.10 -15.19 -11.05
N GLY A 290 25.01 -14.35 -12.07
CA GLY A 290 23.75 -13.85 -12.60
C GLY A 290 23.15 -12.70 -11.79
N LYS A 291 21.95 -12.30 -12.18
CA LYS A 291 21.29 -11.07 -11.71
C LYS A 291 20.94 -11.10 -10.23
N ASP A 292 20.36 -12.21 -9.77
CA ASP A 292 19.82 -12.30 -8.41
C ASP A 292 20.91 -12.12 -7.34
N ALA A 293 22.10 -12.68 -7.59
CA ALA A 293 23.25 -12.53 -6.70
C ALA A 293 23.94 -11.17 -6.83
N ALA A 294 23.94 -10.58 -8.03
CA ALA A 294 24.56 -9.27 -8.26
C ALA A 294 23.70 -8.10 -7.73
N GLU A 295 22.38 -8.31 -7.60
CA GLU A 295 21.41 -7.31 -7.17
C GLU A 295 21.77 -6.61 -5.86
N GLU A 296 22.29 -7.36 -4.87
CA GLU A 296 22.61 -6.81 -3.54
C GLU A 296 23.61 -5.65 -3.60
N PHE A 297 24.54 -5.69 -4.56
CA PHE A 297 25.57 -4.68 -4.72
C PHE A 297 25.02 -3.39 -5.32
N LEU A 298 24.06 -3.43 -6.25
CA LEU A 298 23.44 -2.21 -6.78
C LEU A 298 22.42 -1.56 -5.84
N ALA A 299 21.87 -2.34 -4.92
CA ALA A 299 20.91 -1.83 -3.96
C ALA A 299 21.50 -0.74 -3.04
N ILE A 300 22.81 -0.81 -2.73
CA ILE A 300 23.51 0.21 -1.93
C ILE A 300 23.61 1.57 -2.64
N PRO A 301 24.29 1.68 -3.81
CA PRO A 301 24.43 2.95 -4.50
C PRO A 301 23.07 3.52 -4.90
N PHE A 302 22.07 2.67 -5.17
CA PHE A 302 20.71 3.15 -5.40
C PHE A 302 20.03 3.69 -4.16
N ALA A 303 20.11 3.00 -3.01
CA ALA A 303 19.56 3.52 -1.76
C ALA A 303 20.20 4.87 -1.38
N LEU A 304 21.51 5.02 -1.58
CA LEU A 304 22.21 6.28 -1.36
C LEU A 304 21.76 7.36 -2.34
N ALA A 305 21.78 7.07 -3.65
CA ALA A 305 21.45 8.05 -4.68
C ALA A 305 19.99 8.52 -4.63
N SER A 306 19.07 7.64 -4.22
CA SER A 306 17.63 7.94 -4.13
C SER A 306 17.19 8.39 -2.73
N ALA A 307 18.10 8.30 -1.76
CA ALA A 307 17.83 8.46 -0.34
C ALA A 307 16.64 7.61 0.17
N LEU A 308 16.35 6.46 -0.44
CA LEU A 308 15.24 5.57 -0.05
C LEU A 308 15.59 4.70 1.16
N ARG A 309 14.56 4.30 1.92
CA ARG A 309 14.74 3.34 3.01
C ARG A 309 15.03 1.97 2.42
N GLU A 310 15.71 1.13 3.20
CA GLU A 310 16.04 -0.22 2.75
C GLU A 310 14.76 -1.03 2.45
N ILE A 311 13.69 -0.77 3.19
CA ILE A 311 12.39 -1.41 3.03
C ILE A 311 11.63 -0.97 1.77
N ASP A 312 11.90 0.25 1.28
CA ASP A 312 11.21 0.84 0.12
C ASP A 312 11.79 0.32 -1.21
N LEU A 313 12.98 -0.27 -1.19
CA LEU A 313 13.65 -0.77 -2.40
C LEU A 313 12.83 -1.84 -3.14
N SER A 314 12.05 -2.66 -2.43
CA SER A 314 11.18 -3.69 -3.05
C SER A 314 9.98 -3.11 -3.79
N ASP A 315 9.72 -1.82 -3.62
CA ASP A 315 8.57 -1.13 -4.18
C ASP A 315 8.90 -0.29 -5.42
N VAL A 316 10.18 -0.22 -5.80
CA VAL A 316 10.62 0.55 -6.96
C VAL A 316 10.38 -0.23 -8.24
N THR A 317 9.63 0.36 -9.16
CA THR A 317 9.31 -0.25 -10.46
C THR A 317 9.80 0.59 -11.61
N TRP A 318 10.13 -0.05 -12.73
CA TRP A 318 10.37 0.61 -14.00
C TRP A 318 9.07 1.19 -14.56
N GLY A 319 9.09 2.41 -15.07
CA GLY A 319 7.89 3.00 -15.66
C GLY A 319 8.08 4.35 -16.32
N SER A 320 6.99 5.12 -16.36
CA SER A 320 6.96 6.50 -16.86
C SER A 320 6.44 7.47 -15.81
N ALA A 321 6.69 8.77 -15.99
CA ALA A 321 6.23 9.82 -15.10
C ALA A 321 4.69 9.83 -14.92
N ASP A 322 3.94 9.29 -15.88
CA ASP A 322 2.48 9.24 -15.89
C ASP A 322 1.90 8.02 -15.13
N ASP A 323 2.73 7.07 -14.71
CA ASP A 323 2.27 5.84 -14.05
C ASP A 323 1.73 6.15 -12.65
N GLU A 324 0.58 5.59 -12.25
CA GLU A 324 -0.04 5.88 -10.95
C GLU A 324 0.87 5.56 -9.74
N ASN A 325 0.74 6.40 -8.69
CA ASN A 325 1.26 6.29 -7.31
C ASN A 325 2.40 5.29 -7.05
N GLY A 326 3.57 5.78 -6.68
CA GLY A 326 4.66 4.92 -6.20
C GLY A 326 6.06 5.51 -6.36
N LEU A 327 7.06 4.63 -6.30
CA LEU A 327 8.45 4.91 -6.60
C LEU A 327 8.75 4.36 -8.00
N ILE A 328 8.84 5.25 -8.99
CA ILE A 328 8.93 4.85 -10.40
C ILE A 328 10.26 5.31 -10.96
N LEU A 329 11.14 4.36 -11.31
CA LEU A 329 12.36 4.67 -12.04
C LEU A 329 12.04 4.73 -13.53
N ALA A 330 12.29 5.88 -14.16
CA ALA A 330 12.01 6.07 -15.57
C ALA A 330 12.85 5.12 -16.44
N ILE A 331 12.22 4.54 -17.45
CA ILE A 331 12.90 3.63 -18.40
C ILE A 331 13.85 4.39 -19.31
N SER A 332 13.43 5.55 -19.79
CA SER A 332 14.13 6.33 -20.81
C SER A 332 15.19 7.29 -20.26
N GLU A 333 15.15 7.58 -18.98
CA GLU A 333 15.99 8.61 -18.36
C GLU A 333 16.38 8.25 -16.92
N PRO A 334 17.50 8.76 -16.41
CA PRO A 334 17.98 8.43 -15.08
C PRO A 334 17.26 9.27 -14.01
N THR A 335 15.93 9.13 -13.93
CA THR A 335 15.06 9.89 -13.03
C THR A 335 14.17 8.93 -12.24
N LEU A 336 14.16 9.07 -10.92
CA LEU A 336 13.21 8.41 -10.03
C LEU A 336 12.05 9.37 -9.72
N HIS A 337 10.85 9.06 -10.16
CA HIS A 337 9.64 9.78 -9.80
C HIS A 337 9.09 9.27 -8.46
N ARG A 338 8.82 10.21 -7.55
CA ARG A 338 8.32 9.92 -6.20
C ARG A 338 7.05 10.71 -5.97
N SER A 339 5.99 10.04 -5.53
CA SER A 339 4.77 10.74 -5.08
C SER A 339 5.05 11.49 -3.76
N LEU A 340 4.61 12.74 -3.68
CA LEU A 340 4.65 13.50 -2.44
C LEU A 340 3.49 13.07 -1.54
N LEU A 341 3.81 12.58 -0.34
CA LEU A 341 2.82 12.20 0.65
C LEU A 341 2.26 13.47 1.31
N ARG A 342 0.98 13.73 1.09
CA ARG A 342 0.26 14.79 1.80
C ARG A 342 -0.29 14.24 3.12
N PRO A 343 -0.31 15.03 4.22
CA PRO A 343 -0.92 14.62 5.47
C PRO A 343 -2.38 14.15 5.28
N PRO A 344 -2.86 13.19 6.08
CA PRO A 344 -4.29 12.94 6.19
C PRO A 344 -4.94 14.26 6.64
N HIS A 345 -5.96 14.73 5.92
CA HIS A 345 -6.58 16.07 6.06
C HIS A 345 -5.85 17.25 5.41
N ALA A 346 -4.83 17.03 4.58
CA ALA A 346 -4.34 18.09 3.71
C ALA A 346 -5.51 18.67 2.89
N ALA A 347 -5.69 19.98 2.96
CA ALA A 347 -6.75 20.67 2.23
C ALA A 347 -6.61 20.34 0.74
N ARG A 348 -7.62 19.66 0.18
CA ARG A 348 -7.77 19.52 -1.26
C ARG A 348 -8.67 20.66 -1.71
N PRO A 349 -8.12 21.67 -2.40
CA PRO A 349 -8.94 22.77 -2.88
C PRO A 349 -9.97 22.24 -3.89
N PRO A 350 -11.19 22.79 -3.89
CA PRO A 350 -12.16 22.54 -4.95
C PRO A 350 -11.55 22.80 -6.33
N GLU A 351 -11.96 22.03 -7.34
CA GLU A 351 -11.44 22.10 -8.71
C GLU A 351 -11.56 23.51 -9.31
N GLU A 352 -12.61 24.24 -8.90
CA GLU A 352 -12.88 25.64 -9.25
C GLU A 352 -11.76 26.62 -8.83
N LEU A 353 -11.00 26.29 -7.77
CA LEU A 353 -9.89 27.11 -7.28
C LEU A 353 -8.55 26.74 -7.92
N SER A 354 -8.47 25.67 -8.72
CA SER A 354 -7.22 25.18 -9.30
C SER A 354 -6.48 26.22 -10.17
N HIS A 355 -7.22 27.10 -10.85
CA HIS A 355 -6.65 28.18 -11.67
C HIS A 355 -6.05 29.34 -10.87
N TRP A 356 -6.39 29.43 -9.58
CA TRP A 356 -5.93 30.48 -8.66
C TRP A 356 -4.80 30.02 -7.75
N LEU A 357 -4.47 28.74 -7.79
CA LEU A 357 -3.46 28.13 -6.95
C LEU A 357 -2.19 27.91 -7.76
N GLU A 358 -1.05 28.14 -7.13
CA GLU A 358 0.21 27.71 -7.70
C GLU A 358 0.19 26.18 -7.88
N PRO A 359 0.65 25.68 -9.04
CA PRO A 359 0.73 24.24 -9.28
C PRO A 359 1.60 23.59 -8.21
N SER A 360 0.97 22.95 -7.22
CA SER A 360 1.70 22.13 -6.26
C SER A 360 2.11 20.83 -6.95
N PRO A 361 3.40 20.48 -7.00
CA PRO A 361 3.80 19.20 -7.55
C PRO A 361 3.22 18.07 -6.69
N ASP A 362 2.54 17.11 -7.31
CA ASP A 362 2.16 15.86 -6.64
C ASP A 362 3.30 14.82 -6.66
N ARG A 363 4.36 15.14 -7.41
CA ARG A 363 5.52 14.27 -7.64
C ARG A 363 6.81 15.06 -7.68
N VAL A 364 7.86 14.42 -7.20
CA VAL A 364 9.24 14.89 -7.34
C VAL A 364 9.96 14.04 -8.35
N ALA A 365 10.64 14.70 -9.30
CA ALA A 365 11.63 14.08 -10.16
C ALA A 365 12.98 14.08 -9.44
N TRP A 366 13.47 12.91 -9.07
CA TRP A 366 14.71 12.73 -8.34
C TRP A 366 15.81 12.24 -9.29
N PRO A 367 16.88 13.02 -9.52
CA PRO A 367 17.95 12.62 -10.43
C PRO A 367 18.73 11.43 -9.87
N ILE A 368 18.95 10.42 -10.71
CA ILE A 368 19.80 9.26 -10.43
C ILE A 368 21.08 9.40 -11.27
N PRO A 369 22.26 9.00 -10.78
CA PRO A 369 23.46 9.00 -11.59
C PRO A 369 23.28 8.14 -12.87
N PRO A 370 23.61 8.66 -14.08
CA PRO A 370 23.42 7.90 -15.33
C PRO A 370 24.14 6.54 -15.32
N SER A 371 25.35 6.50 -14.76
CA SER A 371 26.14 5.26 -14.64
C SER A 371 25.53 4.21 -13.71
N LEU A 372 24.67 4.63 -12.76
CA LEU A 372 23.90 3.72 -11.92
C LEU A 372 22.65 3.24 -12.67
N HIS A 373 21.95 4.14 -13.38
CA HIS A 373 20.80 3.79 -14.21
C HIS A 373 21.17 2.77 -15.30
N ASP A 374 22.32 2.92 -15.96
CA ASP A 374 22.85 1.97 -16.93
C ASP A 374 23.05 0.57 -16.32
N ARG A 375 23.57 0.51 -15.08
CA ARG A 375 23.77 -0.76 -14.38
C ARG A 375 22.46 -1.41 -13.94
N LEU A 376 21.49 -0.62 -13.51
CA LEU A 376 20.14 -1.10 -13.19
C LEU A 376 19.42 -1.62 -14.44
N THR A 377 19.62 -0.97 -15.58
CA THR A 377 19.14 -1.44 -16.89
C THR A 377 19.78 -2.79 -17.26
N LYS A 378 21.09 -2.96 -17.02
CA LYS A 378 21.78 -4.26 -17.20
C LYS A 378 21.24 -5.34 -16.26
N LEU A 379 20.89 -5.00 -15.02
CA LEU A 379 20.27 -5.92 -14.05
C LEU A 379 18.91 -6.43 -14.57
N ALA A 380 18.12 -5.60 -15.27
CA ALA A 380 16.88 -6.03 -15.93
C ALA A 380 17.13 -7.09 -17.03
N GLY A 381 18.34 -7.13 -17.59
CA GLY A 381 18.87 -8.15 -18.50
C GLY A 381 18.62 -7.91 -19.99
N PRO A 382 18.68 -8.96 -20.82
CA PRO A 382 18.81 -8.80 -22.27
C PRO A 382 17.56 -8.18 -22.92
N SER A 383 16.37 -8.41 -22.36
CA SER A 383 15.13 -7.79 -22.82
C SER A 383 14.97 -6.34 -22.36
N GLY A 384 15.88 -5.84 -21.52
CA GLY A 384 15.81 -4.53 -20.89
C GLY A 384 14.71 -4.41 -19.81
N PRO A 385 14.58 -3.22 -19.22
CA PRO A 385 13.53 -2.91 -18.27
C PRO A 385 12.16 -2.87 -18.97
N LEU A 386 11.14 -3.42 -18.30
CA LEU A 386 9.75 -3.41 -18.77
C LEU A 386 8.89 -2.62 -17.78
N ARG A 387 7.95 -1.83 -18.29
CA ARG A 387 7.04 -1.02 -17.49
C ARG A 387 6.27 -1.90 -16.48
N GLY A 388 6.23 -1.45 -15.23
CA GLY A 388 5.62 -2.14 -14.09
C GLY A 388 6.47 -3.25 -13.45
N ASN A 389 7.59 -3.65 -14.06
CA ASN A 389 8.48 -4.63 -13.45
C ASN A 389 9.33 -4.00 -12.35
N PRO A 390 9.69 -4.76 -11.31
CA PRO A 390 10.56 -4.26 -10.23
C PRO A 390 11.96 -3.93 -10.75
N VAL A 391 12.56 -2.87 -10.18
CA VAL A 391 13.98 -2.52 -10.39
C VAL A 391 14.90 -3.52 -9.69
N PHE A 392 14.45 -4.07 -8.55
CA PHE A 392 15.14 -5.11 -7.76
C PHE A 392 14.29 -6.40 -7.72
N PRO A 393 14.32 -7.23 -8.77
CA PRO A 393 13.48 -8.43 -8.89
C PRO A 393 13.62 -9.42 -7.73
N ALA A 394 14.84 -9.74 -7.28
CA ALA A 394 15.05 -10.73 -6.22
C ALA A 394 14.44 -10.25 -4.90
N ARG A 395 14.62 -8.96 -4.58
CA ARG A 395 14.03 -8.32 -3.40
C ARG A 395 12.50 -8.20 -3.47
N SER A 396 11.94 -8.00 -4.66
CA SER A 396 10.49 -7.75 -4.83
C SER A 396 9.65 -9.04 -4.89
N THR A 397 10.25 -10.15 -5.33
CA THR A 397 9.58 -11.43 -5.50
C THR A 397 9.64 -12.32 -4.26
N SER A 398 10.60 -12.09 -3.36
CA SER A 398 10.76 -12.87 -2.14
C SER A 398 10.03 -12.26 -0.94
N PRO A 399 9.29 -13.05 -0.13
CA PRO A 399 8.68 -12.56 1.11
C PRO A 399 9.73 -12.22 2.19
N VAL A 400 10.91 -12.85 2.14
CA VAL A 400 12.07 -12.56 2.99
C VAL A 400 13.10 -11.85 2.15
N ALA A 401 13.59 -10.68 2.60
CA ALA A 401 14.60 -9.94 1.86
C ALA A 401 15.84 -10.84 1.61
N PRO A 402 16.21 -11.10 0.34
CA PRO A 402 17.28 -12.06 0.00
C PRO A 402 18.66 -11.58 0.49
N TYR A 403 18.77 -10.27 0.73
CA TYR A 403 19.94 -9.63 1.32
C TYR A 403 19.52 -8.45 2.21
N ARG A 404 20.40 -8.09 3.13
CA ARG A 404 20.29 -6.90 3.96
C ARG A 404 21.41 -5.93 3.61
N LEU A 405 21.09 -4.66 3.40
CA LEU A 405 22.11 -3.67 3.02
C LEU A 405 23.20 -3.57 4.09
N THR A 406 22.87 -3.66 5.37
CA THR A 406 23.86 -3.72 6.47
C THR A 406 24.85 -4.88 6.30
N ASN A 407 24.41 -6.05 5.84
CA ASN A 407 25.31 -7.18 5.60
C ASN A 407 26.17 -6.94 4.35
N THR A 408 25.59 -6.37 3.30
CA THR A 408 26.32 -6.04 2.07
C THR A 408 27.36 -4.93 2.31
N ILE A 409 27.06 -3.92 3.15
CA ILE A 409 28.02 -2.90 3.60
C ILE A 409 29.18 -3.57 4.34
N LYS A 410 28.92 -4.46 5.30
CA LYS A 410 29.97 -5.20 6.02
C LYS A 410 30.84 -6.05 5.10
N LYS A 411 30.27 -6.61 4.02
CA LYS A 411 31.04 -7.36 3.00
C LYS A 411 31.97 -6.44 2.20
N LEU A 412 31.46 -5.31 1.73
CA LEU A 412 32.17 -4.40 0.83
C LEU A 412 33.18 -3.50 1.55
N LEU A 413 32.83 -3.10 2.77
CA LEU A 413 33.61 -2.18 3.57
C LEU A 413 33.63 -2.67 5.04
N PRO A 414 34.44 -3.68 5.36
CA PRO A 414 34.45 -4.29 6.70
C PRO A 414 34.83 -3.34 7.83
N ALA A 415 35.55 -2.26 7.51
CA ALA A 415 35.92 -1.20 8.44
C ALA A 415 34.76 -0.23 8.75
N ALA A 416 33.65 -0.29 8.00
CA ALA A 416 32.47 0.52 8.28
C ALA A 416 31.74 -0.03 9.51
N HIS A 417 31.61 0.80 10.53
CA HIS A 417 30.88 0.49 11.76
C HIS A 417 29.44 0.99 11.76
N PHE A 418 28.85 1.19 10.57
CA PHE A 418 27.49 1.71 10.42
C PHE A 418 26.56 0.75 9.65
N GLY A 419 25.25 0.88 9.91
CA GLY A 419 24.18 0.17 9.20
C GLY A 419 23.61 0.96 8.02
N SER A 420 22.60 0.40 7.34
CA SER A 420 22.01 0.98 6.13
C SER A 420 21.28 2.32 6.33
N ALA A 421 20.92 2.70 7.56
CA ALA A 421 20.28 3.96 7.86
C ALA A 421 21.24 5.18 7.81
N ILE A 422 22.49 5.02 8.27
CA ILE A 422 23.45 6.13 8.39
C ILE A 422 23.75 6.83 7.05
N PRO A 423 23.97 6.11 5.93
CA PRO A 423 24.16 6.76 4.64
C PRO A 423 22.94 7.61 4.21
N ARG A 424 21.71 7.15 4.48
CA ARG A 424 20.49 7.94 4.21
C ARG A 424 20.45 9.18 5.10
N SER A 425 20.81 9.07 6.38
CA SER A 425 20.89 10.21 7.31
C SER A 425 21.87 11.28 6.83
N ALA A 426 23.03 10.88 6.31
CA ALA A 426 24.00 11.82 5.75
C ALA A 426 23.47 12.56 4.51
N VAL A 427 22.76 11.85 3.62
CA VAL A 427 22.07 12.50 2.48
C VAL A 427 20.99 13.47 2.98
N ALA A 428 20.24 13.10 4.02
CA ALA A 428 19.23 13.96 4.62
C ALA A 428 19.84 15.25 5.17
N ALA A 429 20.91 15.15 5.96
CA ALA A 429 21.64 16.30 6.49
C ALA A 429 22.21 17.18 5.36
N HIS A 430 22.72 16.58 4.28
CA HIS A 430 23.25 17.34 3.14
C HIS A 430 22.16 18.14 2.41
N ILE A 431 20.99 17.53 2.19
CA ILE A 431 19.82 18.21 1.61
C ILE A 431 19.35 19.33 2.56
N ALA A 432 19.30 19.06 3.87
CA ALA A 432 18.87 20.03 4.86
C ALA A 432 19.77 21.27 4.91
N GLN A 433 21.08 21.07 4.88
CA GLN A 433 22.05 22.16 4.86
C GLN A 433 21.98 22.99 3.58
N SER A 434 21.69 22.34 2.44
CA SER A 434 21.71 22.99 1.14
C SER A 434 20.40 23.67 0.77
N LEU A 435 19.26 23.05 1.13
CA LEU A 435 17.91 23.42 0.68
C LEU A 435 16.94 23.71 1.83
N GLY A 436 17.36 23.50 3.09
CA GLY A 436 16.52 23.64 4.26
C GLY A 436 15.93 22.31 4.76
N PRO A 437 15.70 22.19 6.08
CA PRO A 437 15.18 20.97 6.70
C PRO A 437 13.78 20.58 6.21
N GLU A 438 12.95 21.55 5.84
CA GLU A 438 11.59 21.32 5.33
C GLU A 438 11.62 20.66 3.95
N VAL A 439 12.55 21.08 3.08
CA VAL A 439 12.76 20.45 1.77
C VAL A 439 13.24 19.02 1.96
N ALA A 440 14.24 18.79 2.82
CA ALA A 440 14.71 17.44 3.14
C ALA A 440 13.57 16.54 3.62
N GLN A 441 12.68 17.08 4.46
CA GLN A 441 11.56 16.33 5.02
C GLN A 441 10.51 15.93 3.97
N VAL A 442 10.07 16.87 3.14
CA VAL A 442 9.11 16.59 2.05
C VAL A 442 9.70 15.57 1.08
N LEU A 443 10.99 15.74 0.78
CA LEU A 443 11.75 14.86 -0.12
C LEU A 443 11.95 13.46 0.46
N LEU A 444 12.16 13.31 1.76
CA LEU A 444 12.44 12.03 2.41
C LEU A 444 11.20 11.34 2.98
N ALA A 445 10.05 12.04 2.97
CA ALA A 445 8.80 11.63 3.57
C ALA A 445 8.90 11.41 5.10
N ASP A 446 9.61 12.31 5.80
CA ASP A 446 9.73 12.33 7.26
C ASP A 446 8.66 13.23 7.92
N THR A 447 8.44 13.15 9.24
CA THR A 447 7.17 13.53 9.89
C THR A 447 7.24 14.82 10.72
N PHE A 448 6.11 15.54 10.82
CA PHE A 448 5.93 16.68 11.76
C PHE A 448 5.05 16.21 12.92
N SER A 449 5.37 16.61 14.15
CA SER A 449 4.48 16.54 15.31
C SER A 449 3.95 17.94 15.66
N MET A 450 2.98 18.02 16.56
CA MET A 450 2.68 19.29 17.25
C MET A 450 3.43 19.24 18.57
N SER A 451 4.10 20.34 18.97
CA SER A 451 4.58 20.43 20.36
C SER A 451 3.40 20.31 21.30
N ALA A 452 3.57 19.56 22.39
CA ALA A 452 2.55 19.36 23.42
C ALA A 452 2.17 20.66 24.14
#